data_AF-A0A850A5Z1-F1
#
_entry.id   AF-A0A850A5Z1-F1
#
_cell.length_a   1.000
_cell.length_b   1.000
_cell.length_c   1.000
_cell.angle_alpha   90.00
_cell.angle_beta   90.00
_cell.angle_gamma   90.00
#
_symmetry.space_group_name_H-M   'P 1'
#
loop_
_entity.id
_entity.type
_entity.pdbx_description
1 polymer ?
#
loop_
_entity_poly.entity_id
_entity_poly.type
_entity_poly.pdbx_seq_one_letter_code
_entity_poly.pdbx_strand_id
1 'polypeptide(L)'
;MNSPRAVVLLTVMVYVAAAANASICSRVAIWGAPPDLLAVLAIIWMTLSGGQNSLVAVAALGLSHDLISGQRLGAGAACYLLAAFALESWQLRLAYRHTSLQKGAALVVLAGLELALTGIEWLESGMGPALADALQHGLVAGVYSALVAGLALGLLHTLPSQCRFS
;
A
#
# COMPACT_ATOMS: atom_id res chain seq x y z
N MET A 1 -17.00 -2.56 13.42
CA MET A 1 -17.73 -1.62 12.53
C MET A 1 -19.13 -2.15 12.29
N ASN A 2 -20.18 -1.60 12.93
CA ASN A 2 -21.57 -2.08 12.72
C ASN A 2 -22.45 -1.08 11.97
N SER A 3 -21.87 0.00 11.43
CA SER A 3 -22.59 0.99 10.64
C SER A 3 -22.52 0.61 9.15
N PRO A 4 -23.65 0.34 8.48
CA PRO A 4 -23.66 0.04 7.04
C PRO A 4 -23.03 1.16 6.20
N ARG A 5 -23.02 2.40 6.71
CA ARG A 5 -22.39 3.56 6.04
C ARG A 5 -20.88 3.41 5.94
N ALA A 6 -20.22 2.87 6.95
CA ALA A 6 -18.77 2.71 6.97
C ALA A 6 -18.31 1.66 5.95
N VAL A 7 -19.09 0.60 5.77
CA VAL A 7 -18.84 -0.43 4.75
C VAL A 7 -18.99 0.17 3.36
N VAL A 8 -20.09 0.89 3.08
CA VAL A 8 -20.31 1.54 1.78
C VAL A 8 -19.18 2.52 1.45
N LEU A 9 -18.76 3.36 2.39
CA LEU A 9 -17.66 4.31 2.18
C LEU A 9 -16.33 3.59 1.90
N LEU A 10 -16.02 2.52 2.64
CA LEU A 10 -14.82 1.72 2.40
C LEU A 10 -14.86 1.11 0.99
N THR A 11 -15.98 0.51 0.60
CA THR A 11 -16.14 -0.07 -0.74
C THR A 11 -15.96 0.98 -1.84
N VAL A 12 -16.56 2.16 -1.69
CA VAL A 12 -16.42 3.26 -2.66
C VAL A 12 -14.96 3.72 -2.75
N MET A 13 -14.28 3.90 -1.61
CA MET A 13 -12.86 4.29 -1.62
C MET A 13 -11.98 3.24 -2.28
N VAL A 14 -12.16 1.96 -1.93
CA VAL A 14 -11.41 0.85 -2.52
C VAL A 14 -11.64 0.79 -4.03
N TYR A 15 -12.89 0.97 -4.49
CA TYR A 15 -13.22 1.02 -5.91
C TYR A 15 -12.55 2.19 -6.64
N VAL A 16 -12.62 3.40 -6.07
CA VAL A 16 -11.99 4.59 -6.65
C VAL A 16 -10.47 4.42 -6.71
N ALA A 17 -9.86 3.86 -5.66
CA ALA A 17 -8.43 3.58 -5.62
C ALA A 17 -8.02 2.54 -6.68
N ALA A 18 -8.78 1.46 -6.81
CA ALA A 18 -8.58 0.44 -7.84
C ALA A 18 -8.70 1.02 -9.25
N ALA A 19 -9.74 1.83 -9.51
CA ALA A 19 -9.95 2.48 -10.80
C ALA A 19 -8.85 3.50 -11.12
N ALA A 20 -8.39 4.27 -10.12
CA ALA A 20 -7.26 5.17 -10.26
C ALA A 20 -5.97 4.40 -10.55
N ASN A 21 -5.73 3.28 -9.85
CA ASN A 21 -4.56 2.43 -10.06
C ASN A 21 -4.52 1.89 -11.50
N ALA A 22 -5.67 1.38 -11.99
CA ALA A 22 -5.77 0.84 -13.35
C ALA A 22 -5.64 1.92 -14.45
N SER A 23 -6.13 3.15 -14.21
CA SER A 23 -6.22 4.19 -15.24
C SER A 23 -5.02 5.15 -15.29
N ILE A 24 -4.42 5.45 -14.14
CA ILE A 24 -3.38 6.48 -14.00
C ILE A 24 -1.99 5.85 -14.02
N CYS A 25 -1.79 4.72 -13.34
CA CYS A 25 -0.44 4.23 -13.05
C CYS A 25 0.36 3.89 -14.30
N SER A 26 -0.27 3.35 -15.34
CA SER A 26 0.37 3.08 -16.64
C SER A 26 0.84 4.35 -17.36
N ARG A 27 0.23 5.51 -17.08
CA ARG A 27 0.59 6.80 -17.70
C ARG A 27 1.72 7.53 -16.98
N VAL A 28 1.97 7.20 -15.71
CA VAL A 28 2.97 7.87 -14.86
C VAL A 28 4.13 6.92 -14.50
N ALA A 29 4.27 5.80 -15.21
CA ALA A 29 5.33 4.84 -14.96
C ALA A 29 6.72 5.47 -15.18
N ILE A 30 7.61 5.32 -14.20
CA ILE A 30 9.01 5.74 -14.29
C ILE A 30 9.83 4.49 -14.55
N TRP A 31 10.61 4.48 -15.64
CA TRP A 31 11.39 3.31 -16.07
C TRP A 31 10.56 2.02 -16.20
N GLY A 32 9.32 2.16 -16.64
CA GLY A 32 8.39 1.03 -16.80
C GLY A 32 7.78 0.52 -15.50
N ALA A 33 8.18 1.03 -14.33
CA ALA A 33 7.59 0.70 -13.04
C ALA A 33 6.50 1.72 -12.66
N PRO A 34 5.21 1.35 -12.75
CA PRO A 34 4.12 2.19 -12.25
C PRO A 34 4.16 2.31 -10.72
N PRO A 35 3.60 3.39 -10.14
CA PRO A 35 3.36 3.44 -8.71
C PRO A 35 2.16 2.54 -8.35
N ASP A 36 2.22 1.84 -7.23
CA ASP A 36 1.07 1.12 -6.69
C ASP A 36 0.27 2.06 -5.76
N LEU A 37 -0.83 2.60 -6.29
CA LEU A 37 -1.71 3.49 -5.54
C LEU A 37 -2.50 2.76 -4.45
N LEU A 38 -2.74 1.45 -4.59
CA LEU A 38 -3.38 0.65 -3.55
C LEU A 38 -2.44 0.50 -2.35
N ALA A 39 -1.16 0.24 -2.60
CA ALA A 39 -0.15 0.11 -1.56
C ALA A 39 0.07 1.45 -0.84
N VAL A 40 0.13 2.55 -1.61
CA VAL A 40 0.16 3.92 -1.07
C VAL A 40 -1.03 4.19 -0.17
N LEU A 41 -2.25 3.88 -0.63
CA LEU A 41 -3.46 4.10 0.14
C LEU A 41 -3.49 3.25 1.41
N ALA A 42 -3.05 2.00 1.34
CA ALA A 42 -2.95 1.11 2.49
C ALA A 42 -2.03 1.69 3.58
N ILE A 43 -0.82 2.13 3.21
CA ILE A 43 0.11 2.76 4.16
C ILE A 43 -0.49 4.03 4.76
N ILE A 44 -1.07 4.91 3.94
CA ILE A 44 -1.70 6.16 4.43
C ILE A 44 -2.78 5.82 5.46
N TRP A 45 -3.67 4.89 5.10
CA TRP A 45 -4.78 4.49 5.95
C TRP A 45 -4.30 3.95 7.30
N MET A 46 -3.27 3.12 7.27
CA MET A 46 -2.66 2.56 8.47
C MET A 46 -2.01 3.61 9.35
N THR A 47 -1.25 4.53 8.75
CA THR A 47 -0.60 5.61 9.51
C THR A 47 -1.61 6.57 10.15
N LEU A 48 -2.79 6.74 9.56
CA LEU A 48 -3.79 7.69 10.05
C LEU A 48 -4.81 7.07 11.02
N SER A 49 -5.28 5.86 10.73
CA SER A 49 -6.45 5.29 11.42
C SER A 49 -6.07 4.34 12.56
N GLY A 50 -4.94 3.63 12.44
CA GLY A 50 -4.50 2.62 13.40
C GLY A 50 -5.53 1.51 13.72
N GLY A 51 -5.09 0.48 14.45
CA GLY A 51 -5.96 -0.54 15.05
C GLY A 51 -6.70 -1.47 14.08
N GLN A 52 -7.62 -2.29 14.61
CA GLN A 52 -8.25 -3.41 13.90
C GLN A 52 -9.03 -3.01 12.63
N ASN A 53 -9.67 -1.83 12.62
CA ASN A 53 -10.41 -1.36 11.45
C ASN A 53 -9.47 -1.05 10.27
N SER A 54 -8.22 -0.66 10.54
CA SER A 54 -7.22 -0.41 9.50
C SER A 54 -6.79 -1.72 8.82
N LEU A 55 -6.68 -2.82 9.57
CA LEU A 55 -6.34 -4.14 9.01
C LEU A 55 -7.41 -4.65 8.03
N VAL A 56 -8.69 -4.44 8.34
CA VAL A 56 -9.79 -4.82 7.43
C VAL A 56 -9.74 -4.02 6.13
N ALA A 57 -9.50 -2.71 6.21
CA ALA A 57 -9.35 -1.87 5.03
C ALA A 57 -8.16 -2.28 4.17
N VAL A 58 -7.02 -2.58 4.80
CA VAL A 58 -5.80 -3.03 4.11
C VAL A 58 -6.00 -4.41 3.47
N ALA A 59 -6.69 -5.34 4.13
CA ALA A 59 -7.06 -6.62 3.54
C ALA A 59 -7.95 -6.44 2.30
N ALA A 60 -8.92 -5.51 2.35
CA ALA A 60 -9.78 -5.21 1.20
C ALA A 60 -8.99 -4.60 0.02
N LEU A 61 -7.99 -3.77 0.31
CA LEU A 61 -7.08 -3.24 -0.71
C LEU A 61 -6.22 -4.35 -1.33
N GLY A 62 -5.66 -5.25 -0.52
CA GLY A 62 -4.88 -6.39 -1.02
C GLY A 62 -5.72 -7.37 -1.84
N LEU A 63 -6.98 -7.64 -1.45
CA LEU A 63 -7.93 -8.40 -2.27
C LEU A 63 -8.24 -7.70 -3.60
N SER A 64 -8.33 -6.37 -3.59
CA SER A 64 -8.54 -5.59 -4.81
C SER A 64 -7.32 -5.64 -5.73
N HIS A 65 -6.12 -5.64 -5.14
CA HIS A 65 -4.89 -5.87 -5.89
C HIS A 65 -4.92 -7.23 -6.59
N ASP A 66 -5.26 -8.31 -5.86
CA ASP A 66 -5.38 -9.67 -6.44
C ASP A 66 -6.37 -9.71 -7.63
N LEU A 67 -7.50 -9.02 -7.51
CA LEU A 67 -8.51 -8.96 -8.57
C LEU A 67 -8.05 -8.21 -9.81
N ILE A 68 -7.19 -7.20 -9.66
CA ILE A 68 -6.72 -6.35 -10.76
C ILE A 68 -5.50 -6.98 -11.45
N SER A 69 -4.58 -7.56 -10.68
CA SER A 69 -3.35 -8.15 -11.21
C SER A 69 -3.59 -9.50 -11.89
N GLY A 70 -4.75 -10.13 -11.66
CA GLY A 70 -5.06 -11.46 -12.20
C GLY A 70 -4.25 -12.59 -11.55
N GLN A 71 -3.59 -12.29 -10.43
CA GLN A 71 -2.82 -13.24 -9.61
C GLN A 71 -3.75 -14.17 -8.81
N ARG A 72 -3.18 -15.17 -8.13
CA ARG A 72 -3.96 -15.97 -7.18
C ARG A 72 -4.58 -15.12 -6.08
N LEU A 73 -5.90 -15.27 -5.93
CA LEU A 73 -6.67 -14.69 -4.83
C LEU A 73 -6.05 -15.07 -3.47
N GLY A 74 -5.77 -14.05 -2.67
CA GLY A 74 -5.26 -14.16 -1.31
C GLY A 74 -3.78 -13.84 -1.16
N ALA A 75 -2.99 -13.86 -2.24
CA ALA A 75 -1.56 -13.60 -2.17
C ALA A 75 -1.26 -12.13 -1.84
N GLY A 76 -1.86 -11.20 -2.58
CA GLY A 76 -1.81 -9.77 -2.32
C GLY A 76 -2.49 -9.43 -1.00
N ALA A 77 -3.66 -10.00 -0.70
CA ALA A 77 -4.28 -9.83 0.61
C ALA A 77 -3.35 -10.21 1.78
N ALA A 78 -2.62 -11.32 1.67
CA ALA A 78 -1.65 -11.75 2.67
C ALA A 78 -0.44 -10.80 2.74
N CYS A 79 0.10 -10.37 1.60
CA CYS A 79 1.21 -9.41 1.55
C CYS A 79 0.84 -8.07 2.20
N TYR A 80 -0.32 -7.53 1.87
CA TYR A 80 -0.84 -6.29 2.46
C TYR A 80 -1.06 -6.43 3.97
N LEU A 81 -1.62 -7.56 4.43
CA LEU A 81 -1.78 -7.83 5.87
C LEU A 81 -0.44 -8.01 6.60
N LEU A 82 0.55 -8.64 5.97
CA LEU A 82 1.90 -8.77 6.54
C LEU A 82 2.61 -7.42 6.62
N ALA A 83 2.52 -6.61 5.56
CA ALA A 83 3.01 -5.24 5.57
C ALA A 83 2.34 -4.42 6.69
N ALA A 84 1.04 -4.62 6.86
CA ALA A 84 0.28 -3.96 7.90
C ALA A 84 0.73 -4.35 9.30
N PHE A 85 0.84 -5.65 9.54
CA PHE A 85 1.31 -6.18 10.81
C PHE A 85 2.75 -5.76 11.10
N ALA A 86 3.63 -5.73 10.10
CA ALA A 86 5.00 -5.25 10.23
C ALA A 86 5.05 -3.78 10.62
N LEU A 87 4.25 -2.93 9.95
CA LEU A 87 4.17 -1.50 10.25
C LEU A 87 3.62 -1.25 11.66
N GLU A 88 2.55 -1.93 12.05
CA GLU A 88 1.96 -1.82 13.40
C GLU A 88 2.95 -2.29 14.47
N SER A 89 3.61 -3.43 14.25
CA SER A 89 4.65 -3.95 15.15
C SER A 89 5.82 -2.98 15.29
N TRP A 90 6.23 -2.32 14.20
CA TRP A 90 7.29 -1.32 14.26
C TRP A 90 6.87 -0.06 14.97
N GLN A 91 5.65 0.43 14.71
CA GLN A 91 5.10 1.60 15.40
C GLN A 91 5.00 1.37 16.91
N LEU A 92 4.63 0.15 17.34
CA LEU A 92 4.61 -0.24 18.75
C LEU A 92 6.02 -0.29 19.37
N ARG A 93 7.01 -0.84 18.65
CA ARG A 93 8.40 -0.96 19.15
C ARG A 93 9.18 0.36 19.15
N LEU A 94 8.90 1.26 18.21
CA LEU A 94 9.67 2.49 18.00
C LEU A 94 9.23 3.68 18.87
N ALA A 95 8.35 3.46 19.86
CA ALA A 95 8.03 4.40 20.94
C ALA A 95 8.12 5.90 20.56
N TYR A 96 7.20 6.36 19.70
CA TYR A 96 6.60 7.70 19.73
C TYR A 96 7.49 8.97 19.80
N ARG A 97 8.76 8.99 19.36
CA ARG A 97 9.56 10.24 19.43
C ARG A 97 9.85 10.98 18.13
N HIS A 98 9.84 10.33 16.97
CA HIS A 98 10.25 11.00 15.73
C HIS A 98 9.34 10.66 14.55
N THR A 99 8.59 11.65 14.07
CA THR A 99 7.78 11.59 12.85
C THR A 99 8.61 11.18 11.62
N SER A 100 9.90 11.52 11.61
CA SER A 100 10.84 11.09 10.55
C SER A 100 11.07 9.58 10.55
N LEU A 101 11.18 8.93 11.71
CA LEU A 101 11.34 7.47 11.82
C LEU A 101 10.07 6.72 11.42
N GLN A 102 8.89 7.27 11.74
CA GLN A 102 7.62 6.69 11.28
C GLN A 102 7.50 6.73 9.75
N LYS A 103 7.88 7.85 9.13
CA LYS A 103 7.96 7.96 7.67
C LYS A 103 8.96 6.95 7.11
N GLY A 104 10.16 6.85 7.69
CA GLY A 104 11.17 5.86 7.29
C GLY A 104 10.66 4.42 7.35
N ALA A 105 10.00 4.03 8.44
CA ALA A 105 9.41 2.70 8.59
C ALA A 105 8.34 2.42 7.53
N ALA A 106 7.46 3.40 7.24
CA ALA A 106 6.45 3.27 6.19
C ALA A 106 7.07 3.08 4.81
N LEU A 107 8.17 3.79 4.48
CA LEU A 107 8.89 3.62 3.22
C LEU A 107 9.48 2.21 3.09
N VAL A 108 10.10 1.69 4.17
CA VAL A 108 10.70 0.35 4.15
C VAL A 108 9.63 -0.74 4.01
N VAL A 109 8.51 -0.61 4.73
CA VAL A 109 7.40 -1.56 4.63
C VAL A 109 6.81 -1.57 3.22
N LEU A 110 6.61 -0.40 2.61
CA LEU A 110 6.06 -0.30 1.27
C LEU A 110 7.02 -0.88 0.21
N ALA A 111 8.32 -0.59 0.31
CA ALA A 111 9.31 -1.20 -0.58
C ALA A 111 9.36 -2.73 -0.42
N GLY A 112 9.25 -3.23 0.82
CA GLY A 112 9.15 -4.67 1.09
C GLY A 112 7.87 -5.30 0.54
N LEU A 113 6.75 -4.57 0.59
CA LEU A 113 5.47 -5.01 0.02
C LEU A 113 5.57 -5.16 -1.50
N GLU A 114 6.07 -4.15 -2.22
CA GLU A 114 6.24 -4.22 -3.68
C GLU A 114 7.19 -5.34 -4.11
N LEU A 115 8.29 -5.55 -3.37
CA LEU A 115 9.21 -6.66 -3.62
C LEU A 115 8.52 -8.01 -3.42
N ALA A 116 7.68 -8.14 -2.38
CA ALA A 116 6.94 -9.37 -2.13
C ALA A 116 5.91 -9.64 -3.23
N LEU A 117 5.15 -8.62 -3.64
CA LEU A 117 4.18 -8.71 -4.72
C LEU A 117 4.87 -9.09 -6.03
N THR A 118 5.91 -8.35 -6.44
CA THR A 118 6.67 -8.64 -7.66
C THR A 118 7.31 -10.04 -7.62
N GLY A 119 7.78 -10.48 -6.44
CA GLY A 119 8.31 -11.82 -6.24
C GLY A 119 7.27 -12.92 -6.43
N ILE A 120 6.03 -12.69 -5.98
CA ILE A 120 4.90 -13.60 -6.22
C ILE A 120 4.56 -13.63 -7.71
N GLU A 121 4.43 -12.47 -8.35
CA GLU A 121 4.15 -12.39 -9.78
C GLU A 121 5.21 -13.14 -10.60
N TRP A 122 6.49 -12.99 -10.23
CA TRP A 122 7.59 -13.70 -10.86
C TRP A 122 7.48 -15.23 -10.68
N LEU A 123 7.18 -15.70 -9.46
CA LEU A 123 6.95 -17.13 -9.18
C LEU A 123 5.76 -17.68 -9.98
N GLU A 124 4.66 -16.92 -10.06
CA GLU A 124 3.45 -17.33 -10.78
C GLU A 124 3.61 -17.29 -12.31
N SER A 125 4.47 -16.40 -12.83
CA SER A 125 4.79 -16.30 -14.26
C SER A 125 5.62 -17.48 -14.81
N GLY A 126 6.02 -18.43 -13.95
CA GLY A 126 6.86 -19.56 -14.36
C GLY A 126 8.34 -19.20 -14.54
N MET A 127 8.83 -18.19 -13.80
CA MET A 127 10.23 -17.73 -13.80
C MET A 127 10.69 -17.12 -15.14
N GLY A 128 9.83 -16.32 -15.77
CA GLY A 128 10.08 -15.71 -17.09
C GLY A 128 11.34 -14.81 -17.16
N PRO A 129 11.28 -13.56 -16.66
CA PRO A 129 12.45 -12.67 -16.65
C PRO A 129 13.47 -13.08 -15.59
N ALA A 130 14.71 -12.59 -15.71
CA ALA A 130 15.72 -12.83 -14.69
C ALA A 130 15.25 -12.28 -13.34
N LEU A 131 15.50 -13.00 -12.25
CA LEU A 131 15.12 -12.56 -10.90
C LEU A 131 15.64 -11.14 -10.59
N ALA A 132 16.81 -10.80 -11.11
CA ALA A 132 17.40 -9.46 -10.97
C ALA A 132 16.51 -8.36 -11.58
N ASP A 133 15.90 -8.62 -12.74
CA ASP A 133 15.03 -7.65 -13.42
C ASP A 133 13.72 -7.47 -12.63
N ALA A 134 13.15 -8.58 -12.13
CA ALA A 134 11.96 -8.54 -11.29
C ALA A 134 12.22 -7.78 -9.97
N LEU A 135 13.34 -8.05 -9.31
CA LEU A 135 13.73 -7.33 -8.09
C LEU A 135 14.02 -5.86 -8.34
N GLN A 136 14.67 -5.53 -9.46
CA GLN A 136 14.90 -4.14 -9.85
C GLN A 136 13.57 -3.43 -10.10
N HIS A 137 12.64 -4.06 -10.81
CA HIS A 137 11.32 -3.51 -11.06
C HIS A 137 10.54 -3.27 -9.77
N GLY A 138 10.47 -4.27 -8.90
CA GLY A 138 9.79 -4.17 -7.60
C GLY A 138 10.43 -3.13 -6.68
N LEU A 139 11.76 -2.97 -6.74
CA LEU A 139 12.45 -1.94 -5.95
C LEU A 139 12.16 -0.53 -6.48
N VAL A 140 12.15 -0.33 -7.80
CA VAL A 140 11.81 0.97 -8.41
C VAL A 140 10.35 1.31 -8.12
N ALA A 141 9.42 0.37 -8.30
CA ALA A 141 8.01 0.55 -7.93
C ALA A 141 7.87 0.87 -6.44
N GLY A 142 8.55 0.11 -5.58
CA GLY A 142 8.61 0.32 -4.13
C GLY A 142 9.04 1.71 -3.75
N VAL A 143 10.21 2.15 -4.22
CA VAL A 143 10.73 3.49 -3.96
C VAL A 143 9.79 4.57 -4.51
N TYR A 144 9.23 4.35 -5.70
CA TYR A 144 8.34 5.33 -6.31
C TYR A 144 7.03 5.48 -5.53
N SER A 145 6.35 4.39 -5.22
CA SER A 145 5.18 4.37 -4.34
C SER A 145 5.50 5.01 -2.99
N ALA A 146 6.72 4.79 -2.46
CA ALA A 146 7.12 5.30 -1.16
C ALA A 146 7.27 6.82 -1.17
N LEU A 147 7.82 7.39 -2.24
CA LEU A 147 7.87 8.83 -2.47
C LEU A 147 6.47 9.43 -2.59
N VAL A 148 5.57 8.79 -3.34
CA VAL A 148 4.18 9.23 -3.50
C VAL A 148 3.45 9.22 -2.15
N ALA A 149 3.57 8.15 -1.37
CA ALA A 149 3.01 8.05 -0.03
C ALA A 149 3.59 9.13 0.91
N GLY A 150 4.91 9.36 0.86
CA GLY A 150 5.57 10.39 1.65
C GLY A 150 5.09 11.80 1.35
N LEU A 151 4.88 12.12 0.06
CA LEU A 151 4.30 13.39 -0.38
C LEU A 151 2.85 13.53 0.07
N ALA A 152 2.02 12.49 -0.12
CA ALA A 152 0.63 12.48 0.30
C ALA A 152 0.49 12.67 1.81
N LEU A 153 1.28 11.95 2.61
CA LEU A 153 1.33 12.12 4.07
C LEU A 153 1.82 13.52 4.48
N GLY A 154 2.82 14.06 3.76
CA GLY A 154 3.29 15.43 3.95
C GLY A 154 2.16 16.46 3.77
N LEU A 155 1.40 16.34 2.68
CA LEU A 155 0.25 17.20 2.38
C LEU A 155 -0.90 17.01 3.38
N LEU A 156 -1.19 15.78 3.79
CA LEU A 156 -2.24 15.52 4.79
C LEU A 156 -1.87 16.11 6.17
N HIS A 157 -0.57 16.18 6.49
CA HIS A 157 -0.10 16.81 7.72
C HIS A 157 -0.18 18.34 7.68
N THR A 158 -0.17 19.00 6.51
CA THR A 158 -0.35 20.45 6.40
C THR A 158 -1.82 20.87 6.46
N LEU A 159 -2.77 19.94 6.28
CA LEU A 159 -4.19 20.24 6.41
C LEU A 159 -4.58 20.52 7.87
N PRO A 160 -5.47 21.50 8.12
CA PRO A 160 -5.97 21.83 9.45
C PRO A 160 -6.65 20.63 10.10
N SER A 161 -6.52 20.50 11.42
CA SER A 161 -7.00 19.35 12.21
C SER A 161 -8.49 19.07 12.07
N GLN A 162 -9.29 20.06 11.67
CA GLN A 162 -10.73 19.91 11.39
C GLN A 162 -11.05 19.05 10.15
N CYS A 163 -10.08 18.80 9.28
CA CYS A 163 -10.22 17.93 8.11
C CYS A 163 -9.63 16.52 8.33
N ARG A 164 -9.05 16.21 9.50
CA ARG A 164 -8.51 14.88 9.80
C ARG A 164 -9.65 14.00 10.28
N PHE A 165 -10.05 13.05 9.43
CA PHE A 165 -11.14 12.09 9.61
C PHE A 165 -11.44 11.77 11.09
N SER A 166 -12.52 12.36 11.61
CA SER A 166 -13.19 12.00 12.86
C SER A 166 -14.23 10.93 12.61
#